data_AF-A0A5C1ASX3-F1
#
_entry.id   AF-A0A5C1ASX3-F1
#
_cell.length_a   1.000
_cell.length_b   1.000
_cell.length_c   1.000
_cell.angle_alpha   90.00
_cell.angle_beta   90.00
_cell.angle_gamma   90.00
#
_symmetry.space_group_name_H-M   'P 1'
#
loop_
_entity.id
_entity.type
_entity.pdbx_description
1 polymer ?
#
loop_
_entity_poly.entity_id
_entity_poly.type
_entity_poly.pdbx_seq_one_letter_code
_entity_poly.pdbx_strand_id
1 'polypeptide(L)'
;MTYCAGILVQDGLVMIADTRTNAGLDDISTFRKLHVFSWPGDRNFGLMTAGNLSITQSVVSFLQEGLPNPETGEIDTLHNASSMFRAAQLVGRCIRHVREIDGTALEEARVKFDISMLFGGQIKGQPMRLFMVYGAGNFIECGMDAPFLQIGEHKYGKPILDRAVTFKTHLYDALKVGLISMDSTMRSNLGVGLPIDLIVMRRDADDLELNRRIEAGEPYFHDLRERWSAALRAAHMAIPRPPYAPSDS
;
A
#
# COMPACT_ATOMS: atom_id res chain seq x y z
N MET A 1 -2.71 -0.54 13.13
CA MET A 1 -1.34 0.03 13.14
C MET A 1 -0.65 -0.31 11.84
N THR A 2 -1.10 0.29 10.74
CA THR A 2 -0.53 0.13 9.39
C THR A 2 -1.07 1.23 8.51
N TYR A 3 -0.28 1.78 7.59
CA TYR A 3 -0.76 2.55 6.45
C TYR A 3 0.05 2.20 5.20
N CYS A 4 -0.65 1.80 4.14
CA CYS A 4 -0.08 1.57 2.82
C CYS A 4 -0.91 2.28 1.75
N ALA A 5 -0.26 2.77 0.70
CA ALA A 5 -0.89 3.42 -0.44
C ALA A 5 -0.25 2.97 -1.76
N GLY A 6 -1.08 2.59 -2.73
CA GLY A 6 -0.70 2.33 -4.11
C GLY A 6 -1.31 3.40 -5.00
N ILE A 7 -0.51 4.04 -5.85
CA ILE A 7 -0.92 5.14 -6.74
C ILE A 7 -0.57 4.75 -8.17
N LEU A 8 -1.60 4.52 -9.00
CA LEU A 8 -1.48 4.11 -10.39
C LEU A 8 -1.75 5.31 -11.31
N VAL A 9 -0.70 5.81 -11.93
CA VAL A 9 -0.77 6.91 -12.90
C VAL A 9 -0.44 6.41 -14.31
N GLN A 10 -0.59 7.30 -15.29
CA GLN A 10 -0.31 6.99 -16.69
C GLN A 10 1.11 6.48 -16.87
N ASP A 11 2.09 7.09 -16.21
CA ASP A 11 3.51 6.75 -16.40
C ASP A 11 3.97 5.51 -15.62
N GLY A 12 3.18 5.04 -14.64
CA GLY A 12 3.64 3.97 -13.76
C GLY A 12 2.85 3.79 -12.47
N LEU A 13 3.46 3.06 -11.54
CA LEU A 13 2.91 2.70 -10.24
C LEU A 13 3.87 3.10 -9.12
N VAL A 14 3.34 3.78 -8.11
CA VAL A 14 4.02 4.06 -6.84
C VAL A 14 3.37 3.23 -5.75
N MET A 15 4.18 2.57 -4.91
CA MET A 15 3.68 1.87 -3.72
C MET A 15 4.52 2.29 -2.51
N ILE A 16 3.85 2.68 -1.42
CA ILE A 16 4.49 3.19 -0.21
C ILE A 16 3.82 2.54 1.01
N ALA A 17 4.63 1.99 1.91
CA ALA A 17 4.16 1.35 3.13
C ALA A 17 4.99 1.78 4.35
N ASP A 18 4.31 2.06 5.46
CA ASP A 18 4.96 2.21 6.75
C ASP A 18 5.38 0.84 7.31
N THR A 19 6.22 0.80 8.35
CA THR A 19 6.71 -0.47 8.91
C THR A 19 6.34 -0.71 10.37
N ARG A 20 5.68 0.25 11.04
CA ARG A 20 5.27 0.07 12.43
C ARG A 20 4.13 -0.94 12.53
N THR A 21 4.27 -1.96 13.36
CA THR A 21 3.29 -3.05 13.44
C THR A 21 3.00 -3.39 14.90
N ASN A 22 1.75 -3.75 15.18
CA ASN A 22 1.36 -4.37 16.44
C ASN A 22 1.68 -5.87 16.40
N ALA A 23 2.62 -6.34 17.22
CA ALA A 23 2.95 -7.77 17.33
C ALA A 23 2.30 -8.44 18.57
N GLY A 24 1.59 -7.69 19.42
CA GLY A 24 0.98 -8.19 20.64
C GLY A 24 0.64 -7.08 21.63
N LEU A 25 0.12 -7.44 22.81
CA LEU A 25 -0.11 -6.48 23.89
C LEU A 25 1.23 -5.82 24.25
N ASP A 26 1.32 -4.51 24.06
CA ASP A 26 2.51 -3.68 24.31
C ASP A 26 3.78 -3.98 23.47
N ASP A 27 3.66 -4.74 22.38
CA ASP A 27 4.77 -4.99 21.45
C ASP A 27 4.58 -4.22 20.14
N ILE A 28 5.21 -3.05 20.07
CA ILE A 28 5.33 -2.25 18.85
C ILE A 28 6.68 -2.50 18.22
N SER A 29 6.67 -3.20 17.09
CA SER A 29 7.86 -3.64 16.38
C SER A 29 7.87 -3.15 14.93
N THR A 30 9.01 -3.30 14.26
CA THR A 30 9.20 -2.88 12.86
C THR A 30 9.16 -4.10 11.94
N PHE A 31 8.12 -4.20 11.10
CA PHE A 31 8.01 -5.25 10.09
C PHE A 31 7.80 -4.65 8.70
N ARG A 32 8.49 -5.22 7.72
CA ARG A 32 8.29 -4.85 6.30
C ARG A 32 6.87 -5.22 5.88
N LYS A 33 6.16 -4.26 5.30
CA LYS A 33 4.79 -4.44 4.79
C LYS A 33 4.70 -4.34 3.28
N LEU A 34 5.79 -3.98 2.59
CA LEU A 34 5.89 -3.95 1.13
C LEU A 34 6.87 -5.03 0.67
N HIS A 35 6.37 -6.03 -0.05
CA HIS A 35 7.13 -7.17 -0.55
C HIS A 35 7.23 -7.06 -2.08
N VAL A 36 8.44 -7.28 -2.60
CA VAL A 36 8.72 -7.20 -4.04
C VAL A 36 8.93 -8.61 -4.58
N PHE A 37 8.26 -8.92 -5.69
CA PHE A 37 8.49 -10.12 -6.49
C PHE A 37 8.91 -9.67 -7.88
N SER A 38 10.16 -9.94 -8.26
CA SER A 38 10.76 -9.44 -9.49
C SER A 38 11.47 -10.57 -10.22
N TRP A 39 11.14 -10.71 -11.50
CA TRP A 39 11.85 -11.54 -12.47
C TRP A 39 12.28 -10.60 -13.60
N PRO A 40 13.53 -10.09 -13.54
CA PRO A 40 14.04 -9.07 -14.47
C PRO A 40 13.75 -9.41 -15.93
N GLY A 41 13.20 -8.44 -16.66
CA GLY A 41 12.87 -8.60 -18.07
C GLY A 41 11.62 -9.44 -18.37
N ASP A 42 10.89 -9.91 -17.36
CA ASP A 42 9.61 -10.63 -17.49
C ASP A 42 8.47 -9.98 -16.68
N ARG A 43 8.61 -9.84 -15.36
CA ARG A 43 7.51 -9.30 -14.52
C ARG A 43 8.00 -8.70 -13.22
N ASN A 44 7.30 -7.67 -12.75
CA ASN A 44 7.58 -6.97 -11.50
C ASN A 44 6.29 -6.74 -10.72
N PHE A 45 6.23 -7.21 -9.49
CA PHE A 45 5.08 -7.06 -8.59
C PHE A 45 5.48 -6.48 -7.23
N GLY A 46 4.56 -5.70 -6.67
CA GLY A 46 4.57 -5.25 -5.28
C GLY A 46 3.33 -5.76 -4.56
N LEU A 47 3.52 -6.22 -3.33
CA LEU A 47 2.45 -6.64 -2.43
C LEU A 47 2.57 -5.86 -1.12
N MET A 48 1.54 -5.08 -0.79
CA MET A 48 1.44 -4.39 0.51
C MET A 48 0.45 -5.09 1.43
N THR A 49 0.78 -5.20 2.71
CA THR A 49 0.02 -5.95 3.70
C THR A 49 -0.50 -5.07 4.84
N ALA A 50 -1.74 -5.31 5.28
CA ALA A 50 -2.33 -4.70 6.46
C ALA A 50 -3.30 -5.67 7.16
N GLY A 51 -3.38 -5.58 8.48
CA GLY A 51 -4.20 -6.44 9.32
C GLY A 51 -3.36 -7.25 10.29
N ASN A 52 -3.79 -8.47 10.60
CA ASN A 52 -3.09 -9.38 11.51
C ASN A 52 -1.75 -9.84 10.90
N LEU A 53 -0.66 -9.67 11.66
CA LEU A 53 0.69 -9.96 11.20
C LEU A 53 0.89 -11.44 10.84
N SER A 54 0.44 -12.38 11.67
CA SER A 54 0.64 -13.82 11.39
C SER A 54 -0.07 -14.23 10.11
N ILE A 55 -1.32 -13.77 9.91
CA ILE A 55 -2.09 -14.05 8.69
C ILE A 55 -1.38 -13.47 7.46
N THR A 56 -0.93 -12.21 7.54
CA THR A 56 -0.25 -11.58 6.40
C THR A 56 1.06 -12.27 6.04
N GLN A 57 1.85 -12.70 7.05
CA GLN A 57 3.08 -13.45 6.83
C GLN A 57 2.82 -14.82 6.20
N SER A 58 1.82 -15.57 6.69
CA SER A 58 1.44 -16.85 6.09
C SER A 58 1.04 -16.70 4.62
N VAL A 59 0.26 -15.66 4.28
CA VAL A 59 -0.12 -15.39 2.88
C VAL A 59 1.10 -15.07 2.03
N VAL A 60 2.05 -14.26 2.52
CA VAL A 60 3.29 -13.95 1.80
C VAL A 60 4.13 -15.21 1.58
N SER A 61 4.25 -16.08 2.59
CA SER A 61 4.97 -17.35 2.46
C SER A 61 4.33 -18.26 1.42
N PHE A 62 3.01 -18.44 1.43
CA PHE A 62 2.31 -19.22 0.39
C PHE A 62 2.43 -18.62 -1.01
N LEU A 63 2.57 -17.30 -1.14
CA LEU A 63 2.84 -16.68 -2.44
C LEU A 63 4.26 -16.95 -2.94
N GLN A 64 5.23 -17.15 -2.03
CA GLN A 64 6.60 -17.52 -2.37
C GLN A 64 6.72 -19.00 -2.72
N GLU A 65 6.05 -19.87 -1.96
CA GLU A 65 6.07 -21.33 -2.16
C GLU A 65 5.14 -21.77 -3.31
N GLY A 66 4.04 -21.05 -3.53
CA GLY A 66 2.97 -21.41 -4.45
C GLY A 66 1.89 -22.28 -3.80
N LEU A 67 0.78 -22.47 -4.52
CA LEU A 67 -0.33 -23.34 -4.07
C LEU A 67 -0.72 -24.35 -5.16
N PRO A 68 -1.05 -25.60 -4.80
CA PRO A 68 -1.60 -26.56 -5.76
C PRO A 68 -2.88 -26.03 -6.41
N ASN A 69 -2.94 -26.08 -7.73
CA ASN A 69 -4.13 -25.80 -8.51
C ASN A 69 -5.14 -26.94 -8.32
N PRO A 70 -6.37 -26.68 -7.85
CA PRO A 70 -7.35 -27.73 -7.60
C PRO A 70 -7.79 -28.49 -8.86
N GLU A 71 -7.65 -27.87 -10.04
CA GLU A 71 -8.09 -28.45 -11.31
C GLU A 71 -6.97 -29.20 -12.03
N THR A 72 -5.75 -28.65 -12.05
CA THR A 72 -4.62 -29.23 -12.80
C THR A 72 -3.64 -30.01 -11.93
N GLY A 73 -3.63 -29.78 -10.60
CA GLY A 73 -2.64 -30.32 -9.67
C GLY A 73 -1.25 -29.66 -9.76
N GLU A 74 -1.04 -28.75 -10.71
CA GLU A 74 0.21 -27.99 -10.83
C GLU A 74 0.32 -26.93 -9.73
N ILE A 75 1.54 -26.48 -9.42
CA ILE A 75 1.75 -25.40 -8.43
C ILE A 75 1.55 -24.05 -9.12
N ASP A 76 0.52 -23.31 -8.72
CA ASP A 76 0.33 -21.92 -9.13
C ASP A 76 1.26 -21.01 -8.32
N THR A 77 2.02 -20.17 -9.03
CA THR A 77 2.97 -19.20 -8.47
C THR A 77 2.76 -17.83 -9.10
N LEU A 78 3.30 -16.78 -8.50
CA LEU A 78 3.34 -15.47 -9.16
C LEU A 78 4.18 -15.50 -10.45
N HIS A 79 5.18 -16.38 -10.54
CA HIS A 79 6.04 -16.51 -11.73
C HIS A 79 5.31 -17.13 -12.93
N ASN A 80 4.38 -18.07 -12.73
CA ASN A 80 3.65 -18.70 -13.84
C ASN A 80 2.26 -18.09 -14.10
N ALA A 81 1.84 -17.10 -13.31
CA ALA A 81 0.59 -16.40 -13.53
C ALA A 81 0.53 -15.78 -14.95
N SER A 82 -0.50 -16.12 -15.71
CA SER A 82 -0.65 -15.71 -17.12
C SER A 82 -1.13 -14.27 -17.31
N SER A 83 -1.66 -13.65 -16.25
CA SER A 83 -2.05 -12.24 -16.24
C SER A 83 -2.04 -11.68 -14.83
N MET A 84 -2.03 -10.36 -14.72
CA MET A 84 -2.20 -9.66 -13.44
C MET A 84 -3.50 -10.04 -12.71
N PHE A 85 -4.57 -10.36 -13.45
CA PHE A 85 -5.82 -10.85 -12.85
C PHE A 85 -5.65 -12.25 -12.23
N ARG A 86 -4.98 -13.18 -12.93
CA ARG A 86 -4.66 -14.52 -12.39
C ARG A 86 -3.73 -14.42 -11.18
N ALA A 87 -2.75 -13.52 -11.21
CA ALA A 87 -1.90 -13.25 -10.05
C ALA A 87 -2.71 -12.72 -8.85
N ALA A 88 -3.65 -11.78 -9.05
CA ALA A 88 -4.54 -11.32 -7.98
C ALA A 88 -5.48 -12.42 -7.45
N GLN A 89 -5.95 -13.32 -8.31
CA GLN A 89 -6.70 -14.51 -7.89
C GLN A 89 -5.87 -15.45 -7.01
N LEU A 90 -4.58 -15.63 -7.31
CA LEU A 90 -3.67 -16.40 -6.48
C LEU A 90 -3.52 -15.78 -5.09
N VAL A 91 -3.33 -14.45 -4.98
CA VAL A 91 -3.32 -13.75 -3.68
C VAL A 91 -4.60 -14.03 -2.90
N GLY A 92 -5.76 -13.92 -3.54
CA GLY A 92 -7.05 -14.24 -2.91
C GLY A 92 -7.19 -15.70 -2.48
N ARG A 93 -6.62 -16.65 -3.24
CA ARG A 93 -6.57 -18.07 -2.87
C ARG A 93 -5.67 -18.32 -1.67
N CYS A 94 -4.49 -17.69 -1.60
CA CYS A 94 -3.61 -17.77 -0.43
C CYS A 94 -4.32 -17.26 0.84
N ILE A 95 -5.08 -16.17 0.75
CA ILE A 95 -5.89 -15.67 1.89
C ILE A 95 -6.91 -16.72 2.35
N ARG A 96 -7.63 -17.34 1.42
CA ARG A 96 -8.61 -18.38 1.75
C ARG A 96 -7.95 -19.62 2.33
N HIS A 97 -6.79 -20.02 1.80
CA HIS A 97 -6.04 -21.16 2.30
C HIS A 97 -5.56 -20.95 3.75
N VAL A 98 -5.03 -19.76 4.07
CA VAL A 98 -4.68 -19.41 5.45
C VAL A 98 -5.92 -19.42 6.36
N ARG A 99 -7.07 -18.94 5.86
CA ARG A 99 -8.33 -19.03 6.61
C ARG A 99 -8.78 -20.48 6.86
N GLU A 100 -8.59 -21.38 5.90
CA GLU A 100 -8.91 -22.80 6.05
C GLU A 100 -8.04 -23.46 7.13
N ILE A 101 -6.76 -23.10 7.21
CA ILE A 101 -5.81 -23.67 8.18
C ILE A 101 -6.01 -23.08 9.58
N ASP A 102 -6.03 -21.74 9.69
CA ASP A 102 -5.94 -21.05 10.98
C ASP A 102 -7.30 -20.53 11.49
N GLY A 103 -8.33 -20.47 10.64
CA GLY A 103 -9.57 -19.74 10.91
C GLY A 103 -10.29 -20.17 12.19
N THR A 104 -10.48 -21.48 12.38
CA THR A 104 -11.13 -22.04 13.58
C THR A 104 -10.35 -21.71 14.85
N ALA A 105 -9.03 -21.91 14.84
CA ALA A 105 -8.18 -21.64 15.99
C ALA A 105 -8.15 -20.14 16.35
N LEU A 106 -8.14 -19.26 15.35
CA LEU A 106 -8.23 -17.82 15.55
C LEU A 106 -9.59 -17.42 16.16
N GLU A 107 -10.68 -18.02 15.69
CA GLU A 107 -12.02 -17.76 16.23
C GLU A 107 -12.15 -18.21 17.69
N GLU A 108 -11.67 -19.42 18.02
CA GLU A 108 -11.61 -19.94 19.38
C GLU A 108 -10.80 -19.03 20.32
N ALA A 109 -9.68 -18.49 19.82
CA ALA A 109 -8.84 -17.52 20.52
C ALA A 109 -9.42 -16.09 20.53
N ARG A 110 -10.61 -15.87 19.95
CA ARG A 110 -11.27 -14.55 19.79
C ARG A 110 -10.40 -13.53 19.04
N VAL A 111 -9.55 -14.01 18.13
CA VAL A 111 -8.73 -13.19 17.24
C VAL A 111 -9.48 -13.03 15.92
N LYS A 112 -9.75 -11.78 15.54
CA LYS A 112 -10.41 -11.49 14.27
C LYS A 112 -9.49 -11.84 13.09
N PHE A 113 -10.02 -12.58 12.11
CA PHE A 113 -9.38 -12.75 10.81
C PHE A 113 -9.46 -11.42 10.02
N ASP A 114 -8.50 -10.54 10.26
CA ASP A 114 -8.42 -9.21 9.67
C ASP A 114 -7.23 -9.14 8.71
N ILE A 115 -7.51 -8.95 7.42
CA ILE A 115 -6.48 -8.80 6.40
C ILE A 115 -6.99 -8.01 5.20
N SER A 116 -6.11 -7.16 4.68
CA SER A 116 -6.27 -6.48 3.40
C SER A 116 -4.91 -6.36 2.74
N MET A 117 -4.88 -6.45 1.41
CA MET A 117 -3.65 -6.35 0.64
C MET A 117 -3.83 -5.43 -0.57
N LEU A 118 -2.77 -4.74 -0.95
CA LEU A 118 -2.67 -4.10 -2.25
C LEU A 118 -1.68 -4.88 -3.08
N PHE A 119 -2.09 -5.31 -4.26
CA PHE A 119 -1.25 -6.07 -5.19
C PHE A 119 -1.20 -5.34 -6.52
N GLY A 120 0.00 -4.95 -6.95
CA GLY A 120 0.16 -4.18 -8.18
C GLY A 120 1.46 -4.50 -8.89
N GLY A 121 1.52 -4.18 -10.18
CA GLY A 121 2.70 -4.40 -10.98
C GLY A 121 2.39 -4.62 -12.45
N GLN A 122 3.32 -5.26 -13.16
CA GLN A 122 3.23 -5.48 -14.59
C GLN A 122 3.91 -6.80 -14.99
N ILE A 123 3.27 -7.50 -15.93
CA ILE A 123 3.87 -8.59 -16.71
C ILE A 123 4.24 -8.00 -18.08
N LYS A 124 5.40 -8.35 -18.62
CA LYS A 124 5.90 -7.83 -19.90
C LYS A 124 4.88 -7.98 -21.02
N GLY A 125 4.68 -6.90 -21.76
CA GLY A 125 3.70 -6.82 -22.84
C GLY A 125 2.24 -6.77 -22.39
N GLN A 126 1.95 -6.75 -21.08
CA GLN A 126 0.59 -6.62 -20.54
C GLN A 126 0.41 -5.28 -19.81
N PRO A 127 -0.84 -4.80 -19.64
CA PRO A 127 -1.10 -3.60 -18.87
C PRO A 127 -0.64 -3.69 -17.42
N MET A 128 0.01 -2.63 -16.93
CA MET A 128 0.25 -2.41 -15.50
C MET A 128 -1.09 -2.20 -14.76
N ARG A 129 -1.28 -2.91 -13.66
CA ARG A 129 -2.55 -2.95 -12.90
C ARG A 129 -2.29 -2.89 -11.39
N LEU A 130 -3.29 -2.46 -10.63
CA LEU A 130 -3.28 -2.38 -9.17
C LEU A 130 -4.62 -2.87 -8.63
N PHE A 131 -4.59 -3.76 -7.64
CA PHE A 131 -5.75 -4.38 -7.01
C PHE A 131 -5.75 -4.17 -5.50
N MET A 132 -6.94 -4.15 -4.91
CA MET A 132 -7.14 -4.30 -3.48
C MET A 132 -7.85 -5.61 -3.19
N VAL A 133 -7.19 -6.49 -2.45
CA VAL A 133 -7.68 -7.81 -2.07
C VAL A 133 -8.19 -7.77 -0.63
N TYR A 134 -9.44 -8.20 -0.44
CA TYR A 134 -10.12 -8.22 0.86
C TYR A 134 -9.92 -9.55 1.59
N GLY A 135 -10.26 -9.59 2.87
CA GLY A 135 -10.14 -10.80 3.70
C GLY A 135 -11.00 -12.00 3.28
N ALA A 136 -11.97 -11.83 2.38
CA ALA A 136 -12.67 -12.96 1.73
C ALA A 136 -11.95 -13.50 0.49
N GLY A 137 -10.82 -12.88 0.12
CA GLY A 137 -10.01 -13.22 -1.05
C GLY A 137 -10.64 -12.79 -2.39
N ASN A 138 -11.71 -11.99 -2.37
CA ASN A 138 -12.17 -11.23 -3.53
C ASN A 138 -11.40 -9.90 -3.62
N PHE A 139 -11.47 -9.22 -4.76
CA PHE A 139 -10.73 -7.99 -4.98
C PHE A 139 -11.44 -7.02 -5.94
N ILE A 140 -11.06 -5.74 -5.85
CA ILE A 140 -11.36 -4.72 -6.84
C ILE A 140 -10.08 -4.26 -7.54
N GLU A 141 -10.23 -3.59 -8.67
CA GLU A 141 -9.14 -3.01 -9.44
C GLU A 141 -9.21 -1.48 -9.42
N CYS A 142 -8.03 -0.86 -9.35
CA CYS A 142 -7.84 0.59 -9.47
C CYS A 142 -8.10 1.03 -10.92
N GLY A 143 -8.92 2.06 -11.10
CA GLY A 143 -9.26 2.62 -12.41
C GLY A 143 -8.65 4.01 -12.62
N MET A 144 -8.78 4.54 -13.85
CA MET A 144 -8.30 5.90 -14.18
C MET A 144 -9.02 7.00 -13.39
N ASP A 145 -10.30 6.82 -13.08
CA ASP A 145 -11.12 7.78 -12.32
C ASP A 145 -10.79 7.77 -10.82
N ALA A 146 -10.18 6.69 -10.32
CA ALA A 146 -9.77 6.50 -8.94
C ALA A 146 -8.35 5.91 -8.90
N PRO A 147 -7.32 6.73 -9.21
CA PRO A 147 -5.95 6.28 -9.52
C PRO A 147 -5.13 5.90 -8.27
N PHE A 148 -5.77 5.61 -7.13
CA PHE A 148 -5.07 5.12 -5.95
C PHE A 148 -5.96 4.24 -5.08
N LEU A 149 -5.33 3.36 -4.31
CA LEU A 149 -5.97 2.53 -3.29
C LEU A 149 -5.13 2.59 -2.00
N GLN A 150 -5.79 2.43 -0.86
CA GLN A 150 -5.16 2.51 0.45
C GLN A 150 -5.66 1.39 1.36
N ILE A 151 -4.81 0.89 2.26
CA ILE A 151 -5.15 -0.08 3.30
C ILE A 151 -4.60 0.36 4.66
N GLY A 152 -5.21 -0.12 5.74
CA GLY A 152 -4.90 0.31 7.11
C GLY A 152 -5.53 1.66 7.49
N GLU A 153 -4.79 2.53 8.19
CA GLU A 153 -5.18 3.83 8.73
C GLU A 153 -5.23 4.94 7.66
N HIS A 154 -6.00 4.73 6.60
CA HIS A 154 -5.96 5.53 5.38
C HIS A 154 -6.65 6.90 5.46
N LYS A 155 -7.52 7.13 6.46
CA LYS A 155 -8.39 8.32 6.53
C LYS A 155 -7.63 9.64 6.64
N TYR A 156 -6.50 9.65 7.34
CA TYR A 156 -5.70 10.86 7.60
C TYR A 156 -4.97 11.35 6.34
N GLY A 157 -4.41 10.41 5.57
CA GLY A 157 -3.66 10.70 4.35
C GLY A 157 -4.50 10.82 3.08
N LYS A 158 -5.79 10.42 3.12
CA LYS A 158 -6.68 10.46 1.95
C LYS A 158 -6.92 11.86 1.36
N PRO A 159 -7.17 12.93 2.16
CA PRO A 159 -7.59 14.21 1.60
C PRO A 159 -6.56 14.93 0.72
N ILE A 160 -5.26 14.61 0.85
CA ILE A 160 -4.23 15.16 -0.05
C ILE A 160 -4.15 14.36 -1.36
N LEU A 161 -4.39 13.04 -1.31
CA LEU A 161 -4.47 12.20 -2.51
C LEU A 161 -5.68 12.60 -3.36
N ASP A 162 -6.86 12.76 -2.75
CA ASP A 162 -8.08 13.20 -3.43
C ASP A 162 -7.91 14.55 -4.16
N ARG A 163 -7.09 15.45 -3.62
CA ARG A 163 -6.91 16.81 -4.15
C ARG A 163 -5.85 16.93 -5.23
N ALA A 164 -4.80 16.09 -5.18
CA ALA A 164 -3.60 16.28 -5.99
C ALA A 164 -3.32 15.16 -6.98
N VAL A 165 -3.89 13.97 -6.79
CA VAL A 165 -3.62 12.81 -7.65
C VAL A 165 -4.72 12.64 -8.69
N THR A 166 -4.30 12.61 -9.95
CA THR A 166 -5.10 12.20 -11.10
C THR A 166 -4.31 11.16 -11.90
N PHE A 167 -4.95 10.43 -12.81
CA PHE A 167 -4.22 9.49 -13.67
C PHE A 167 -3.13 10.17 -14.52
N LYS A 168 -3.25 11.48 -14.80
CA LYS A 168 -2.26 12.26 -15.56
C LYS A 168 -1.14 12.86 -14.70
N THR A 169 -1.18 12.67 -13.38
CA THR A 169 -0.13 13.18 -12.48
C THR A 169 1.20 12.49 -12.82
N HIS A 170 2.27 13.27 -12.96
CA HIS A 170 3.60 12.73 -13.24
C HIS A 170 4.06 11.79 -12.12
N LEU A 171 4.77 10.71 -12.47
CA LEU A 171 5.11 9.61 -11.55
C LEU A 171 5.79 10.07 -10.25
N TYR A 172 6.75 11.00 -10.33
CA TYR A 172 7.44 11.52 -9.14
C TYR A 172 6.63 12.55 -8.36
N ASP A 173 5.65 13.21 -8.99
CA ASP A 173 4.69 14.03 -8.26
C ASP A 173 3.73 13.15 -7.48
N ALA A 174 3.29 12.02 -8.04
CA ALA A 174 2.52 11.01 -7.32
C ALA A 174 3.30 10.45 -6.10
N LEU A 175 4.60 10.16 -6.27
CA LEU A 175 5.48 9.76 -5.16
C LEU A 175 5.54 10.82 -4.06
N LYS A 176 5.79 12.07 -4.42
CA LYS A 176 5.85 13.20 -3.49
C LYS A 176 4.53 13.39 -2.74
N VAL A 177 3.39 13.34 -3.42
CA VAL A 177 2.07 13.40 -2.78
C VAL A 177 1.84 12.20 -1.85
N GLY A 178 2.27 11.00 -2.25
CA GLY A 178 2.24 9.80 -1.39
C GLY A 178 3.04 9.97 -0.09
N LEU A 179 4.22 10.59 -0.16
CA LEU A 179 5.04 10.90 1.03
C LEU A 179 4.38 11.95 1.94
N ILE A 180 3.73 12.98 1.36
CA ILE A 180 2.94 13.96 2.13
C ILE A 180 1.75 13.29 2.83
N SER A 181 1.09 12.36 2.14
CA SER A 181 0.03 11.54 2.69
C SER A 181 0.53 10.70 3.88
N MET A 182 1.71 10.08 3.76
CA MET A 182 2.37 9.35 4.85
C MET A 182 2.69 10.24 6.06
N ASP A 183 3.27 11.43 5.85
CA ASP A 183 3.55 12.38 6.95
C ASP A 183 2.27 12.78 7.70
N SER A 184 1.20 13.10 6.96
CA SER A 184 -0.09 13.49 7.54
C SER A 184 -0.64 12.38 8.43
N THR A 185 -0.56 11.13 7.97
CA THR A 185 -0.98 9.96 8.75
C THR A 185 -0.11 9.75 9.99
N MET A 186 1.22 9.78 9.87
CA MET A 186 2.14 9.59 10.99
C MET A 186 1.98 10.65 12.09
N ARG A 187 1.65 11.89 11.72
CA ARG A 187 1.42 12.97 12.69
C ARG A 187 0.11 12.80 13.47
N SER A 188 -0.89 12.17 12.87
CA SER A 188 -2.23 12.04 13.45
C SER A 188 -2.53 10.66 14.04
N ASN A 189 -1.71 9.65 13.76
CA ASN A 189 -1.89 8.29 14.27
C ASN A 189 -0.55 7.64 14.60
N LEU A 190 -0.30 7.39 15.89
CA LEU A 190 0.93 6.76 16.39
C LEU A 190 1.10 5.30 15.92
N GLY A 191 0.04 4.67 15.43
CA GLY A 191 0.08 3.34 14.84
C GLY A 191 0.68 3.28 13.45
N VAL A 192 1.14 4.40 12.90
CA VAL A 192 1.83 4.50 11.61
C VAL A 192 3.17 5.16 11.86
N GLY A 193 4.24 4.62 11.30
CA GLY A 193 5.58 5.15 11.58
C GLY A 193 6.69 4.64 10.68
N LEU A 194 7.82 5.35 10.79
CA LEU A 194 9.08 5.02 10.13
C LEU A 194 9.64 3.67 10.61
N PRO A 195 10.53 3.04 9.82
CA PRO A 195 10.87 3.40 8.44
C PRO A 195 9.71 3.29 7.44
N ILE A 196 9.90 3.80 6.23
CA ILE A 196 8.94 3.69 5.12
C ILE A 196 9.61 2.91 3.98
N ASP A 197 8.97 1.85 3.52
CA ASP A 197 9.39 1.14 2.31
C ASP A 197 8.63 1.69 1.10
N LEU A 198 9.33 1.97 0.00
CA LEU A 198 8.70 2.43 -1.25
C LEU A 198 9.31 1.76 -2.48
N ILE A 199 8.45 1.58 -3.50
CA ILE A 199 8.87 1.24 -4.85
C ILE A 199 8.21 2.16 -5.87
N VAL A 200 8.90 2.35 -7.00
CA VAL A 200 8.39 3.01 -8.19
C VAL A 200 8.63 2.09 -9.38
N MET A 201 7.56 1.83 -10.14
CA MET A 201 7.61 1.07 -11.39
C MET A 201 7.23 1.99 -12.53
N ARG A 202 8.11 2.14 -13.52
CA ARG A 202 7.75 2.78 -14.78
C ARG A 202 7.01 1.79 -15.66
N ARG A 203 5.96 2.27 -16.33
CA ARG A 203 5.22 1.44 -17.29
C ARG A 203 6.17 0.94 -18.39
N ASP A 204 6.08 -0.35 -18.68
CA ASP A 204 6.83 -1.08 -19.71
C ASP A 204 8.36 -1.13 -19.47
N ALA A 205 8.83 -0.80 -18.27
CA ALA A 205 10.22 -1.01 -17.89
C ALA A 205 10.48 -2.46 -17.45
N ASP A 206 11.66 -2.98 -17.79
CA ASP A 206 12.07 -4.35 -17.45
C ASP A 206 12.38 -4.52 -15.93
N ASP A 207 12.75 -3.43 -15.25
CA ASP A 207 13.15 -3.40 -13.84
C ASP A 207 12.42 -2.31 -13.04
N LEU A 208 12.47 -2.41 -11.71
CA LEU A 208 11.99 -1.36 -10.82
C LEU A 208 12.81 -0.07 -11.00
N GLU A 209 12.12 1.06 -11.14
CA GLU A 209 12.79 2.37 -11.20
C GLU A 209 13.36 2.77 -9.85
N LEU A 210 12.63 2.49 -8.76
CA LEU A 210 13.11 2.69 -7.40
C LEU A 210 12.66 1.53 -6.51
N ASN A 211 13.55 1.12 -5.61
CA ASN A 211 13.26 0.29 -4.45
C ASN A 211 14.07 0.81 -3.28
N ARG A 212 13.43 1.52 -2.35
CA ARG A 212 14.12 2.28 -1.31
C ARG A 212 13.41 2.21 0.02
N ARG A 213 14.20 2.20 1.09
CA ARG A 213 13.74 2.43 2.46
C ARG A 213 14.13 3.84 2.90
N ILE A 214 13.16 4.58 3.43
CA ILE A 214 13.34 5.88 4.08
C ILE A 214 13.46 5.63 5.58
N GLU A 215 14.66 5.82 6.10
CA GLU A 215 14.96 5.71 7.53
C GLU A 215 14.60 6.99 8.29
N ALA A 216 14.59 6.91 9.62
CA ALA A 216 14.48 8.09 10.45
C ALA A 216 15.66 9.05 10.20
N GLY A 217 15.35 10.33 9.96
CA GLY A 217 16.36 11.35 9.67
C GLY A 217 16.80 11.42 8.20
N GLU A 218 16.17 10.68 7.28
CA GLU A 218 16.45 10.81 5.84
C GLU A 218 16.27 12.28 5.38
N PRO A 219 17.29 12.91 4.76
CA PRO A 219 17.30 14.35 4.54
C PRO A 219 16.15 14.89 3.69
N TYR A 220 15.81 14.19 2.60
CA TYR A 220 14.76 14.63 1.71
C TYR A 220 13.39 14.54 2.37
N PHE A 221 13.08 13.43 3.04
CA PHE A 221 11.80 13.27 3.73
C PHE A 221 11.67 14.26 4.90
N HIS A 222 12.76 14.56 5.62
CA HIS A 222 12.74 15.61 6.64
C HIS A 222 12.40 16.99 6.06
N ASP A 223 13.13 17.44 5.03
CA ASP A 223 12.92 18.73 4.37
C ASP A 223 11.51 18.83 3.73
N LEU A 224 11.02 17.76 3.11
CA LEU A 224 9.66 17.69 2.56
C LEU A 224 8.60 17.97 3.64
N ARG A 225 8.75 17.37 4.82
CA ARG A 225 7.81 17.53 5.94
C ARG A 225 7.83 18.96 6.50
N GLU A 226 9.01 19.56 6.60
CA GLU A 226 9.16 20.95 7.07
C GLU A 226 8.56 21.95 6.08
N ARG A 227 8.89 21.81 4.80
CA ARG A 227 8.35 22.68 3.73
C ARG A 227 6.84 22.56 3.63
N TRP A 228 6.30 21.35 3.69
CA TRP A 228 4.85 21.13 3.66
C TRP A 228 4.16 21.80 4.85
N SER A 229 4.72 21.63 6.04
CA SER A 229 4.19 22.26 7.26
C SER A 229 4.23 23.79 7.18
N ALA A 230 5.31 24.37 6.66
CA ALA A 230 5.43 25.81 6.45
C ALA A 230 4.42 26.34 5.42
N ALA A 231 4.26 25.64 4.30
CA ALA A 231 3.30 25.99 3.26
C ALA A 231 1.85 25.97 3.77
N LEU A 232 1.46 24.96 4.56
CA LEU A 232 0.15 24.90 5.18
C LEU A 232 -0.10 26.06 6.15
N ARG A 233 0.89 26.42 6.98
CA ARG A 233 0.79 27.59 7.86
C ARG A 233 0.63 28.88 7.06
N ALA A 234 1.41 29.06 6.00
CA ALA A 234 1.32 30.25 5.15
C ALA A 234 -0.06 30.35 4.48
N ALA A 235 -0.58 29.25 3.94
CA ALA A 235 -1.91 29.19 3.36
C ALA A 235 -3.00 29.51 4.39
N HIS A 236 -2.92 28.94 5.60
CA HIS A 236 -3.86 29.23 6.68
C HIS A 236 -3.88 30.73 7.06
N MET A 237 -2.72 31.34 7.22
CA MET A 237 -2.61 32.78 7.56
C MET A 237 -3.10 33.70 6.44
N ALA A 238 -3.08 33.23 5.19
CA ALA A 238 -3.58 33.97 4.04
C ALA A 238 -5.11 33.91 3.88
N ILE A 239 -5.80 32.99 4.58
CA ILE A 239 -7.27 32.92 4.55
C ILE A 239 -7.84 34.11 5.34
N PRO A 240 -8.74 34.93 4.75
CA PRO A 240 -9.38 36.03 5.46
C PRO A 240 -10.13 35.57 6.71
N ARG A 241 -10.21 36.45 7.72
CA ARG A 241 -11.00 36.16 8.92
C ARG A 241 -12.47 35.88 8.55
N PRO A 242 -13.13 34.89 9.18
CA PRO A 242 -14.55 34.66 8.96
C PRO A 242 -15.37 35.93 9.27
N PRO A 243 -16.38 36.26 8.45
CA PRO A 243 -17.18 37.48 8.61
C PRO A 243 -18.21 37.41 9.77
N TYR A 244 -18.12 36.38 10.62
CA TYR A 244 -19.06 36.11 11.71
C TYR A 244 -18.60 36.71 13.05
N ALA A 245 -17.62 37.60 13.04
CA ALA A 245 -17.25 38.34 14.24
C ALA A 245 -18.49 39.13 14.73
N PRO A 246 -18.80 39.11 16.04
CA PRO A 246 -19.86 39.95 16.59
C PRO A 246 -19.59 41.41 16.18
N SER A 247 -20.62 42.12 15.73
CA SER A 247 -20.52 43.58 15.57
C SER A 247 -20.26 44.19 16.93
N ASP A 248 -19.21 44.99 17.06
CA ASP A 248 -18.92 45.74 18.28
C ASP A 248 -20.19 46.53 18.68
N SER A 249 -20.77 46.18 19.82
CA SER A 249 -21.93 46.84 20.43
C SER A 249 -21.50 48.05 21.25
#